data_AF-A0AAF0GVY0-F1
#
_entry.id   AF-A0AAF0GVY0-F1
#
_cell.length_a   1.000
_cell.length_b   1.000
_cell.length_c   1.000
_cell.angle_alpha   90.00
_cell.angle_beta   90.00
_cell.angle_gamma   90.00
#
_symmetry.space_group_name_H-M   'P 1'
#
loop_
_entity.id
_entity.type
_entity.pdbx_description
1 polymer ?
#
loop_
_entity_poly.entity_id
_entity_poly.type
_entity_poly.pdbx_seq_one_letter_code
_entity_poly.pdbx_strand_id
1 'polypeptide(L)'
;MEMSRKNVLMAAVLLCATVGLSLPAAAQSEPDCKAPQTQADMTICAGKDYEKADKKLNAEYQKLRKLVTERDRTADADGKGAADALVTAQRAWVAFRDANCALSGFQARGGSMEPMLISSCLADMSRKRAEELKALTDQF
;
A
#
# COMPACT_ATOMS: atom_id res chain seq x y z
N MET A 1 40.63 45.88 11.31
CA MET A 1 39.51 46.67 10.78
C MET A 1 39.19 46.14 9.39
N GLU A 2 37.91 45.90 9.18
CA GLU A 2 37.29 45.09 8.14
C GLU A 2 37.54 45.47 6.67
N MET A 3 37.33 44.45 5.83
CA MET A 3 36.85 44.44 4.44
C MET A 3 37.62 45.21 3.36
N SER A 4 37.93 44.54 2.23
CA SER A 4 37.05 44.61 1.05
C SER A 4 37.68 44.03 -0.23
N ARG A 5 36.93 43.13 -0.88
CA ARG A 5 36.61 43.07 -2.32
C ARG A 5 37.57 42.39 -3.35
N LYS A 6 36.91 41.44 -4.04
CA LYS A 6 37.00 41.03 -5.46
C LYS A 6 37.85 39.80 -5.76
N ASN A 7 37.24 38.62 -5.65
CA ASN A 7 37.69 37.43 -6.38
C ASN A 7 36.74 37.16 -7.54
N VAL A 8 37.07 37.76 -8.68
CA VAL A 8 36.75 37.18 -9.99
C VAL A 8 37.95 36.30 -10.31
N LEU A 9 37.74 35.00 -10.59
CA LEU A 9 38.53 34.23 -11.54
C LEU A 9 37.86 32.87 -11.77
N MET A 10 37.75 32.55 -13.06
CA MET A 10 37.04 31.42 -13.68
C MET A 10 37.31 30.06 -13.03
N ALA A 11 36.24 29.31 -12.75
CA ALA A 11 36.31 27.86 -12.65
C ALA A 11 35.76 27.27 -13.95
N ALA A 12 36.65 26.62 -14.71
CA ALA A 12 36.31 25.92 -15.94
C ALA A 12 35.36 24.75 -15.64
N VAL A 13 34.16 24.79 -16.23
CA VAL A 13 33.18 23.70 -16.17
C VAL A 13 33.65 22.60 -17.13
N LEU A 14 34.30 21.56 -16.59
CA LEU A 14 34.52 20.30 -17.30
C LEU A 14 33.19 19.55 -17.39
N LEU A 15 32.53 19.68 -18.54
CA LEU A 15 31.33 18.93 -18.90
C LEU A 15 31.72 17.47 -19.21
N CYS A 16 31.75 16.61 -18.18
CA CYS A 16 31.83 15.17 -18.37
C CYS A 16 30.52 14.67 -19.00
N ALA A 17 30.51 14.44 -20.30
CA ALA A 17 29.45 13.75 -21.00
C ALA A 17 29.41 12.28 -20.56
N THR A 18 28.59 11.96 -19.55
CA THR A 18 28.26 10.58 -19.20
C THR A 18 27.31 10.03 -20.26
N VAL A 19 27.85 9.31 -21.24
CA VAL A 19 27.07 8.46 -22.14
C VAL A 19 26.44 7.38 -21.27
N GLY A 20 25.16 7.55 -20.92
CA GLY A 20 24.39 6.56 -20.19
C GLY A 20 24.23 5.31 -21.04
N LEU A 21 24.91 4.23 -20.68
CA LEU A 21 24.58 2.90 -21.18
C LEU A 21 23.21 2.52 -20.63
N SER A 22 22.17 2.72 -21.42
CA SER A 22 20.85 2.14 -21.20
C SER A 22 20.94 0.63 -21.42
N LEU A 23 21.29 -0.12 -20.37
CA LEU A 23 21.16 -1.57 -20.40
C LEU A 23 19.67 -1.91 -20.56
N PRO A 24 19.28 -2.78 -21.51
CA PRO A 24 17.90 -3.20 -21.63
C PRO A 24 17.50 -3.94 -20.35
N ALA A 25 16.46 -3.45 -19.68
CA ALA A 25 15.82 -4.18 -18.60
C ALA A 25 15.30 -5.51 -19.16
N ALA A 26 15.86 -6.63 -18.71
CA ALA A 26 15.34 -7.94 -19.07
C ALA A 26 13.88 -8.02 -18.60
N ALA A 27 12.94 -8.04 -19.55
CA ALA A 27 11.54 -8.27 -19.27
C ALA A 27 11.39 -9.70 -18.76
N GLN A 28 11.29 -9.90 -17.46
CA GLN A 28 10.91 -11.18 -16.89
C GLN A 28 9.45 -11.46 -17.30
N SER A 29 9.21 -12.62 -17.91
CA SER A 29 7.86 -13.11 -18.17
C SER A 29 7.08 -13.20 -16.85
N GLU A 30 5.83 -12.75 -16.88
CA GLU A 30 4.96 -12.79 -15.71
C GLU A 30 4.78 -14.24 -15.20
N PRO A 31 4.94 -14.51 -13.88
CA PRO A 31 4.90 -15.88 -13.37
C PRO A 31 3.50 -16.49 -13.44
N ASP A 32 3.43 -17.81 -13.68
CA ASP A 32 2.20 -18.57 -13.50
C ASP A 32 1.91 -18.76 -12.01
N CYS A 33 0.98 -17.97 -11.50
CA CYS A 33 0.60 -18.02 -10.09
C CYS A 33 -0.20 -19.26 -9.67
N LYS A 34 -0.56 -20.15 -10.61
CA LYS A 34 -1.10 -21.47 -10.28
C LYS A 34 0.01 -22.47 -9.95
N ALA A 35 1.21 -22.24 -10.45
CA ALA A 35 2.37 -23.10 -10.23
C ALA A 35 3.68 -22.26 -10.22
N PRO A 36 3.87 -21.37 -9.24
CA PRO A 36 5.09 -20.57 -9.14
C PRO A 36 6.30 -21.49 -8.89
N GLN A 37 7.41 -21.27 -9.60
CA GLN A 37 8.56 -22.19 -9.57
C GLN A 37 9.68 -21.68 -8.66
N THR A 38 9.80 -20.36 -8.50
CA THR A 38 10.85 -19.75 -7.68
C THR A 38 10.27 -18.96 -6.51
N GLN A 39 11.11 -18.66 -5.51
CA GLN A 39 10.73 -17.74 -4.42
C GLN A 39 10.34 -16.35 -4.93
N ALA A 40 10.96 -15.90 -6.02
CA ALA A 40 10.61 -14.63 -6.66
C ALA A 40 9.19 -14.70 -7.26
N ASP A 41 8.87 -15.77 -8.00
CA ASP A 41 7.53 -16.00 -8.55
C ASP A 41 6.48 -16.05 -7.45
N MET A 42 6.75 -16.79 -6.36
CA MET A 42 5.84 -16.88 -5.22
C MET A 42 5.61 -15.51 -4.57
N THR A 43 6.67 -14.70 -4.41
CA THR A 43 6.55 -13.35 -3.87
C THR A 43 5.72 -12.45 -4.77
N ILE A 44 5.95 -12.48 -6.09
CA ILE A 44 5.17 -11.72 -7.08
C ILE A 44 3.69 -12.13 -7.01
N CYS A 45 3.42 -13.43 -6.96
CA CYS A 45 2.06 -13.96 -6.90
C CYS A 45 1.34 -13.61 -5.60
N ALA A 46 2.03 -13.63 -4.46
CA ALA A 46 1.49 -13.14 -3.19
C ALA A 46 1.15 -11.64 -3.25
N GLY A 47 1.98 -10.83 -3.91
CA GLY A 47 1.70 -9.41 -4.16
C GLY A 47 0.43 -9.20 -4.98
N LYS A 48 0.25 -9.95 -6.08
CA LYS A 48 -0.98 -9.88 -6.90
C LYS A 48 -2.23 -10.32 -6.14
N ASP A 49 -2.12 -11.35 -5.31
CA ASP A 49 -3.24 -11.77 -4.45
C ASP A 49 -3.61 -10.66 -3.46
N TYR A 50 -2.61 -9.99 -2.86
CA TYR A 50 -2.85 -8.82 -2.03
C TYR A 50 -3.54 -7.70 -2.81
N GLU A 51 -3.06 -7.33 -3.99
CA GLU A 51 -3.72 -6.29 -4.81
C GLU A 51 -5.19 -6.61 -5.11
N LYS A 52 -5.50 -7.88 -5.40
CA LYS A 52 -6.88 -8.33 -5.61
C LYS A 52 -7.71 -8.20 -4.33
N ALA A 53 -7.17 -8.61 -3.19
CA ALA A 53 -7.84 -8.49 -1.90
C ALA A 53 -8.07 -7.03 -1.49
N ASP A 54 -7.08 -6.16 -1.71
CA ASP A 54 -7.18 -4.73 -1.40
C ASP A 54 -8.19 -4.01 -2.30
N LYS A 55 -8.24 -4.35 -3.60
CA LYS A 55 -9.30 -3.86 -4.50
C LYS A 55 -10.70 -4.23 -3.99
N LYS A 56 -10.89 -5.46 -3.53
CA LYS A 56 -12.16 -5.93 -2.95
C LYS A 56 -12.50 -5.17 -1.66
N LEU A 57 -11.52 -5.00 -0.76
CA LEU A 57 -11.69 -4.21 0.46
C LEU A 57 -12.12 -2.78 0.16
N ASN A 58 -11.44 -2.10 -0.77
CA ASN A 58 -11.77 -0.72 -1.13
C ASN A 58 -13.16 -0.61 -1.75
N ALA A 59 -13.57 -1.60 -2.54
CA ALA A 59 -14.93 -1.63 -3.09
C ALA A 59 -15.99 -1.73 -1.98
N GLU A 60 -15.82 -2.60 -0.99
CA GLU A 60 -16.77 -2.72 0.13
C GLU A 60 -16.74 -1.50 1.05
N TYR A 61 -15.56 -0.93 1.30
CA TYR A 61 -15.43 0.34 2.04
C TYR A 61 -16.22 1.47 1.38
N GLN A 62 -16.13 1.63 0.05
CA GLN A 62 -16.86 2.69 -0.65
C GLN A 62 -18.38 2.49 -0.61
N LYS A 63 -18.87 1.24 -0.64
CA LYS A 63 -20.30 0.95 -0.47
C LYS A 63 -20.79 1.38 0.90
N LEU A 64 -20.12 0.92 1.96
CA LEU A 64 -20.48 1.29 3.33
C LEU A 64 -20.40 2.80 3.53
N ARG A 65 -19.32 3.42 3.04
CA ARG A 65 -19.12 4.88 3.13
C ARG A 65 -20.24 5.65 2.45
N LYS A 66 -20.67 5.24 1.26
CA LYS A 66 -21.80 5.86 0.57
C LYS A 66 -23.08 5.75 1.40
N LEU A 67 -23.36 4.57 1.94
CA LEU A 67 -24.55 4.31 2.75
C LEU A 67 -24.57 5.20 3.99
N VAL A 68 -23.51 5.18 4.81
CA VAL A 68 -23.48 5.97 6.06
C VAL A 68 -23.43 7.47 5.80
N THR A 69 -22.84 7.90 4.68
CA THR A 69 -22.88 9.31 4.27
C THR A 69 -24.31 9.76 3.97
N GLU A 70 -25.09 8.94 3.26
CA GLU A 70 -26.47 9.27 2.95
C GLU A 70 -27.34 9.31 4.22
N ARG A 71 -27.13 8.34 5.13
CA ARG A 71 -27.76 8.34 6.45
C ARG A 71 -27.47 9.62 7.22
N ASP A 72 -26.21 10.05 7.25
CA ASP A 72 -25.80 11.28 7.94
C ASP A 72 -26.42 12.55 7.32
N ARG A 73 -26.82 12.56 6.04
CA ARG A 73 -27.50 13.72 5.43
C ARG A 73 -28.90 13.94 5.96
N THR A 74 -29.61 12.85 6.25
CA THR A 74 -31.03 12.87 6.66
C THR A 74 -31.22 12.75 8.17
N ALA A 75 -30.17 12.38 8.91
CA ALA A 75 -30.18 12.33 10.37
C ALA A 75 -30.27 13.72 11.04
N ASP A 76 -30.84 13.75 12.24
CA ASP A 76 -30.78 14.89 13.16
C ASP A 76 -29.35 15.07 13.73
N ALA A 77 -29.15 16.05 14.62
CA ALA A 77 -27.83 16.37 15.14
C ALA A 77 -27.18 15.18 15.89
N ASP A 78 -27.98 14.42 16.64
CA ASP A 78 -27.49 13.30 17.46
C ASP A 78 -27.24 12.03 16.63
N GLY A 79 -27.92 11.88 15.49
CA GLY A 79 -27.75 10.75 14.57
C GLY A 79 -26.62 10.90 13.54
N LYS A 80 -25.88 12.01 13.52
CA LYS A 80 -24.78 12.26 12.56
C LYS A 80 -23.44 11.70 13.02
N GLY A 81 -22.53 11.49 12.05
CA GLY A 81 -21.12 11.21 12.31
C GLY A 81 -20.69 9.77 12.00
N ALA A 82 -21.56 8.93 11.43
CA ALA A 82 -21.14 7.58 11.06
C ALA A 82 -20.12 7.55 9.93
N ALA A 83 -20.17 8.49 8.98
CA ALA A 83 -19.15 8.59 7.95
C ALA A 83 -17.76 8.86 8.54
N ASP A 84 -17.67 9.76 9.53
CA ASP A 84 -16.41 10.09 10.20
C ASP A 84 -15.93 8.96 11.10
N ALA A 85 -16.85 8.28 11.79
CA ALA A 85 -16.54 7.08 12.58
C ALA A 85 -15.98 5.96 11.69
N LEU A 86 -16.58 5.72 10.52
CA LEU A 86 -16.09 4.73 9.55
C LEU A 86 -14.68 5.08 9.05
N VAL A 87 -14.43 6.34 8.68
CA VAL A 87 -13.10 6.79 8.23
C VAL A 87 -12.06 6.58 9.33
N THR A 88 -12.40 6.93 10.56
CA THR A 88 -11.52 6.76 11.73
C THR A 88 -11.20 5.28 11.98
N ALA A 89 -12.24 4.43 12.00
CA ALA A 89 -12.08 2.98 12.17
C ALA A 89 -11.22 2.36 11.06
N GLN A 90 -11.44 2.75 9.79
CA GLN A 90 -10.68 2.21 8.67
C GLN A 90 -9.20 2.61 8.72
N ARG A 91 -8.88 3.85 9.10
CA ARG A 91 -7.48 4.31 9.27
C ARG A 91 -6.77 3.57 10.40
N ALA A 92 -7.43 3.41 11.54
CA ALA A 92 -6.88 2.64 12.65
C ALA A 92 -6.64 1.17 12.26
N TRP A 93 -7.58 0.58 11.51
CA TRP A 93 -7.44 -0.78 10.99
C TRP A 93 -6.24 -0.91 10.02
N VAL A 94 -6.01 0.05 9.12
CA VAL A 94 -4.84 0.03 8.22
C VAL A 94 -3.54 0.05 9.02
N ALA A 95 -3.42 0.94 10.02
CA ALA A 95 -2.24 0.99 10.88
C ALA A 95 -2.01 -0.34 11.62
N PHE A 96 -3.07 -0.95 12.15
CA PHE A 96 -3.00 -2.26 12.78
C PHE A 96 -2.56 -3.36 11.79
N ARG A 97 -3.17 -3.41 10.59
CA ARG A 97 -2.83 -4.38 9.54
C ARG A 97 -1.35 -4.28 9.20
N ASP A 98 -0.85 -3.09 8.94
CA ASP A 98 0.53 -2.90 8.49
C ASP A 98 1.52 -3.31 9.59
N ALA A 99 1.25 -2.96 10.85
CA ALA A 99 2.05 -3.41 11.99
C ALA A 99 2.02 -4.94 12.19
N ASN A 100 0.83 -5.55 12.09
CA ASN A 100 0.65 -6.98 12.23
C ASN A 100 1.31 -7.78 11.09
N CYS A 101 1.26 -7.26 9.86
CA CYS A 101 1.90 -7.92 8.73
C CYS A 101 3.42 -7.72 8.70
N ALA A 102 3.93 -6.59 9.21
CA ALA A 102 5.36 -6.44 9.48
C ALA A 102 5.85 -7.49 10.50
N LEU A 103 5.10 -7.72 11.59
CA LEU A 103 5.37 -8.80 12.55
C LEU A 103 5.36 -10.17 11.86
N SER A 104 4.37 -10.45 11.01
CA SER A 104 4.27 -11.74 10.31
C SER A 104 5.50 -12.06 9.46
N GLY A 105 6.14 -11.05 8.87
CA GLY A 105 7.38 -11.19 8.09
C GLY A 105 8.59 -11.66 8.90
N PHE A 106 8.61 -11.45 10.23
CA PHE A 106 9.76 -11.83 11.06
C PHE A 106 10.02 -13.34 11.09
N GLN A 107 9.04 -14.17 10.73
CA GLN A 107 9.24 -15.61 10.57
C GLN A 107 10.33 -15.97 9.54
N ALA A 108 10.61 -15.08 8.59
CA ALA A 108 11.65 -15.27 7.58
C ALA A 108 12.57 -14.04 7.46
N ARG A 109 12.78 -13.31 8.56
CA ARG A 109 13.48 -12.02 8.55
C ARG A 109 14.84 -12.07 7.84
N GLY A 110 15.06 -11.19 6.88
CA GLY A 110 16.28 -11.10 6.07
C GLY A 110 16.39 -12.16 4.97
N GLY A 111 15.45 -13.09 4.89
CA GLY A 111 15.37 -14.12 3.86
C GLY A 111 14.43 -13.74 2.71
N SER A 112 14.54 -14.46 1.60
CA SER A 112 13.73 -14.23 0.39
C SER A 112 12.23 -14.50 0.58
N MET A 113 11.82 -15.16 1.66
CA MET A 113 10.41 -15.40 2.00
C MET A 113 9.74 -14.26 2.75
N GLU A 114 10.49 -13.35 3.39
CA GLU A 114 9.91 -12.26 4.18
C GLU A 114 8.85 -11.43 3.41
N PRO A 115 9.12 -10.89 2.20
CA PRO A 115 8.13 -10.11 1.46
C PRO A 115 6.91 -10.92 1.05
N MET A 116 7.08 -12.22 0.78
CA MET A 116 5.97 -13.14 0.48
C MET A 116 5.05 -13.25 1.70
N LEU A 117 5.60 -13.50 2.90
CA LEU A 117 4.83 -13.63 4.14
C LEU A 117 4.07 -12.34 4.47
N ILE A 118 4.71 -11.18 4.30
CA ILE A 118 4.06 -9.87 4.49
C ILE A 118 2.88 -9.73 3.51
N SER A 119 3.09 -10.01 2.22
CA SER A 119 2.05 -9.90 1.19
C SER A 119 0.88 -10.85 1.45
N SER A 120 1.16 -12.09 1.86
CA SER A 120 0.12 -13.06 2.23
C SER A 120 -0.70 -12.61 3.44
N CYS A 121 -0.07 -12.04 4.47
CA CYS A 121 -0.77 -11.45 5.61
C CYS A 121 -1.69 -10.30 5.16
N LEU A 122 -1.18 -9.38 4.35
CA LEU A 122 -1.93 -8.24 3.84
C LEU A 122 -3.16 -8.70 3.05
N ALA A 123 -3.02 -9.75 2.22
CA ALA A 123 -4.12 -10.34 1.47
C ALA A 123 -5.20 -10.95 2.37
N ASP A 124 -4.81 -11.76 3.37
CA ASP A 124 -5.75 -12.40 4.29
C ASP A 124 -6.53 -11.38 5.13
N MET A 125 -5.83 -10.42 5.74
CA MET A 125 -6.48 -9.37 6.53
C MET A 125 -7.41 -8.51 5.67
N SER A 126 -7.00 -8.18 4.44
CA SER A 126 -7.84 -7.38 3.53
C SER A 126 -9.11 -8.13 3.11
N ARG A 127 -9.05 -9.44 2.88
CA ARG A 127 -10.25 -10.27 2.66
C ARG A 127 -11.18 -10.26 3.86
N LYS A 128 -10.66 -10.52 5.07
CA LYS A 128 -11.46 -10.53 6.31
C LYS A 128 -12.14 -9.18 6.55
N ARG A 129 -11.42 -8.08 6.34
CA ARG A 129 -11.98 -6.73 6.47
C ARG A 129 -13.01 -6.42 5.40
N ALA A 130 -12.83 -6.89 4.17
CA ALA A 130 -13.85 -6.74 3.12
C ALA A 130 -15.17 -7.41 3.53
N GLU A 131 -15.11 -8.63 4.10
CA GLU A 131 -16.31 -9.32 4.61
C GLU A 131 -16.93 -8.61 5.81
N GLU A 132 -16.12 -8.07 6.73
CA GLU A 132 -16.60 -7.26 7.85
C GLU A 132 -17.33 -5.98 7.37
N LEU A 133 -16.73 -5.25 6.43
CA LEU A 133 -17.33 -4.05 5.85
C LEU A 133 -18.62 -4.36 5.09
N LYS A 134 -18.66 -5.49 4.39
CA LYS A 134 -19.88 -5.99 3.76
C LYS A 134 -20.96 -6.29 4.80
N ALA A 135 -20.62 -7.02 5.86
CA ALA A 135 -21.57 -7.36 6.93
C ALA A 135 -22.11 -6.10 7.63
N LEU A 136 -21.27 -5.08 7.85
CA LEU A 136 -21.72 -3.78 8.36
C LEU A 136 -22.67 -3.09 7.37
N THR A 137 -22.37 -3.14 6.07
CA THR A 137 -23.26 -2.58 5.03
C THR A 137 -24.63 -3.24 5.04
N ASP A 138 -24.68 -4.57 5.22
CA ASP A 138 -25.92 -5.34 5.21
C ASP A 138 -26.76 -5.15 6.51
N GLN A 139 -26.18 -4.57 7.57
CA GLN A 139 -26.83 -4.32 8.86
C GLN A 139 -27.40 -2.90 9.03
N PHE A 140 -26.96 -1.95 8.21
CA PHE A 140 -27.54 -0.61 8.17
C PHE A 140 -28.79 -0.54 7.29
#